data_AF-A0A6V8DSD4-F1
#
_entry.id   AF-A0A6V8DSD4-F1
#
_cell.length_a   1.000
_cell.length_b   1.000
_cell.length_c   1.000
_cell.angle_alpha   90.00
_cell.angle_beta   90.00
_cell.angle_gamma   90.00
#
_symmetry.space_group_name_H-M   'P 1'
#
loop_
_entity.id
_entity.type
_entity.pdbx_description
1 polymer ?
#
loop_
_entity_poly.entity_id
_entity_poly.type
_entity_poly.pdbx_seq_one_letter_code
_entity_poly.pdbx_strand_id
1 'polypeptide(L)'
;MSDECNVVDFDENLRLVGTAHVSSKSVETVKAQILEYSPDVVAVELCDSRLSTLREPETLDSEDLLKIIKEGKSAMILLQSALAVQQRKMGLSTGEKPGAELLAAVEGAEESQIPYEMIDRDVVITLKRAWHKMGIMEKWRVVNTLLFDDEEEEVSIEEVLEDSDMMSKLMEEARGVAPNAGEVLIDERDTFLAARIQQIRGRGKVLAVVGAGHLEGIIENLNLPDIEVTSKLPTLSLEPPKRIWPKILLASIPLFLFGALGYMALNGEMAQIRQTAVTWLVLNAALAGIGVILARGHPLSALVGALASPITSLNPTLAAGWFAGYTQFKLDGPTVRDAKDFLAMDDISLFWKNRVGKVLMVTTMGNVGSMAGAWIAGGAIIGILIG
;
A
#
# COMPACT_ATOMS: atom_id res chain seq x y z
N MET A 1 24.22 33.76 -3.18
CA MET A 1 23.47 34.10 -1.95
C MET A 1 22.50 32.95 -1.79
N SER A 2 23.02 31.85 -1.25
CA SER A 2 22.73 31.27 0.09
C SER A 2 21.43 30.47 0.02
N ASP A 3 21.47 29.18 -0.29
CA ASP A 3 21.92 28.08 0.59
C ASP A 3 21.27 28.11 2.00
N GLU A 4 20.06 28.69 2.08
CA GLU A 4 19.19 28.61 3.25
C GLU A 4 18.30 27.37 3.15
N CYS A 5 18.36 26.52 4.18
CA CYS A 5 17.32 25.52 4.40
C CYS A 5 15.95 26.22 4.47
N ASN A 6 14.91 25.54 3.97
CA ASN A 6 13.53 26.02 3.86
C ASN A 6 12.85 26.27 5.22
N VAL A 7 13.34 27.25 6.00
CA VAL A 7 12.75 27.70 7.26
C VAL A 7 11.86 28.90 6.98
N VAL A 8 10.58 28.79 7.35
CA VAL A 8 9.57 29.83 7.12
C VAL A 8 8.91 30.19 8.44
N ASP A 9 9.12 31.43 8.89
CA ASP A 9 8.32 32.02 9.96
C ASP A 9 6.97 32.45 9.38
N PHE A 10 5.94 31.64 9.60
CA PHE A 10 4.59 31.91 9.10
C PHE A 10 3.93 33.05 9.90
N ASP A 11 4.07 33.01 11.23
CA ASP A 11 3.71 34.11 12.14
C ASP A 11 4.53 34.02 13.44
N GLU A 12 4.22 34.86 14.44
CA GLU A 12 4.97 34.93 15.71
C GLU A 12 5.02 33.59 16.48
N ASN A 13 4.05 32.71 16.28
CA ASN A 13 3.90 31.45 17.02
C ASN A 13 3.99 30.19 16.14
N LEU A 14 4.30 30.33 14.84
CA LEU A 14 4.48 29.19 13.95
C LEU A 14 5.72 29.37 13.06
N ARG A 15 6.67 28.46 13.22
CA ARG A 15 7.81 28.26 12.30
C ARG A 15 7.68 26.92 11.61
N LEU A 16 7.82 26.90 10.29
CA LEU A 16 7.85 25.70 9.46
C LEU A 16 9.30 25.42 9.04
N VAL A 17 9.73 24.16 9.07
CA VAL A 17 11.05 23.71 8.62
C VAL A 17 10.84 22.63 7.58
N GLY A 18 11.12 22.96 6.33
CA GLY A 18 11.12 22.03 5.20
C GLY A 18 12.41 21.22 5.17
N THR A 19 12.28 19.88 5.24
CA THR A 19 13.41 18.95 5.23
C THR A 19 13.46 18.14 3.95
N ALA A 20 14.67 17.91 3.42
CA ALA A 20 14.89 16.95 2.35
C ALA A 20 15.09 15.54 2.95
N HIS A 21 14.41 14.54 2.40
CA HIS A 21 14.56 13.17 2.85
C HIS A 21 16.00 12.69 2.59
N VAL A 22 16.58 12.02 3.59
CA VAL A 22 17.93 11.43 3.51
C VAL A 22 19.08 12.46 3.46
N SER A 23 18.90 13.63 4.09
CA SER A 23 19.91 14.70 4.15
C SER A 23 20.44 14.94 5.57
N SER A 24 21.73 14.72 5.80
CA SER A 24 22.39 15.05 7.08
C SER A 24 22.30 16.54 7.41
N LYS A 25 22.32 17.41 6.38
CA LYS A 25 22.12 18.86 6.54
C LYS A 25 20.72 19.18 7.09
N SER A 26 19.69 18.42 6.68
CA SER A 26 18.33 18.56 7.23
C SER A 26 18.27 18.15 8.70
N VAL A 27 18.95 17.06 9.09
CA VAL A 27 19.06 16.63 10.50
C VAL A 27 19.70 17.71 11.37
N GLU A 28 20.83 18.27 10.95
CA GLU A 28 21.52 19.34 11.68
C GLU A 28 20.65 20.60 11.79
N THR A 29 19.98 20.97 10.71
CA THR A 29 19.09 22.14 10.67
C THR A 29 17.92 21.98 11.64
N VAL A 30 17.28 20.82 11.66
CA VAL A 30 16.17 20.54 12.60
C VAL A 30 16.63 20.70 14.04
N LYS A 31 17.78 20.11 14.41
CA LYS A 31 18.33 20.24 15.76
C LYS A 31 18.66 21.70 16.11
N ALA A 32 19.25 22.44 15.18
CA ALA A 32 19.57 23.85 15.37
C ALA A 32 18.29 24.69 15.58
N GLN A 33 17.24 24.46 14.78
CA GLN A 33 15.99 25.21 14.86
C GLN A 33 15.19 24.92 16.14
N ILE A 34 15.23 23.70 16.66
CA ILE A 34 14.63 23.38 17.97
C ILE A 34 15.27 24.22 19.07
N LEU A 35 16.61 24.32 19.08
CA LEU A 35 17.34 25.10 20.08
C LEU A 35 17.15 26.61 19.91
N GLU A 36 17.24 27.10 18.67
CA GLU A 36 17.15 28.54 18.36
C GLU A 36 15.74 29.10 18.59
N TYR A 37 14.72 28.43 18.06
CA TYR A 37 13.34 28.90 18.14
C TYR A 37 12.74 28.69 19.53
N SER A 38 13.23 27.67 20.26
CA SER A 38 12.73 27.27 21.59
C SER A 38 11.20 27.16 21.61
N PRO A 39 10.61 26.24 20.82
CA PRO A 39 9.16 26.08 20.74
C PRO A 39 8.56 25.50 22.03
N ASP A 40 7.27 25.75 22.23
CA ASP A 40 6.47 25.08 23.26
C ASP A 40 6.03 23.68 22.82
N VAL A 41 5.95 23.42 21.50
CA VAL A 41 5.64 22.11 20.92
C VAL A 41 6.33 21.92 19.56
N VAL A 42 6.85 20.71 19.32
CA VAL A 42 7.39 20.32 18.01
C VAL A 42 6.35 19.47 17.27
N ALA A 43 5.91 19.92 16.10
CA ALA A 43 5.00 19.17 15.24
C ALA A 43 5.80 18.42 14.18
N VAL A 44 5.60 17.11 14.04
CA VAL A 44 6.41 16.29 13.13
C VAL A 44 5.53 15.59 12.10
N GLU A 45 5.91 15.65 10.82
CA GLU A 45 5.26 14.95 9.69
C GLU A 45 5.45 13.43 9.75
N LEU A 46 5.06 12.83 10.86
CA LEU A 46 5.02 11.39 11.06
C LEU A 46 3.67 11.00 11.65
N CYS A 47 3.33 9.72 11.47
CA CYS A 47 2.27 9.03 12.19
C CYS A 47 2.89 7.95 13.10
N ASP A 48 2.14 7.50 14.11
CA ASP A 48 2.65 6.57 15.14
C ASP A 48 3.29 5.33 14.53
N SER A 49 2.65 4.74 13.50
CA SER A 49 3.18 3.55 12.82
C SER A 49 4.55 3.80 12.18
N ARG A 50 4.76 4.99 11.59
CA ARG A 50 6.04 5.35 10.98
C ARG A 50 7.11 5.60 12.03
N LEU A 51 6.78 6.27 13.13
CA LEU A 51 7.71 6.49 14.24
C LEU A 51 8.16 5.16 14.88
N SER A 52 7.22 4.25 15.15
CA SER A 52 7.53 2.91 15.65
C SER A 52 8.49 2.19 14.72
N THR A 53 8.24 2.22 13.40
CA THR A 53 9.10 1.59 12.40
C THR A 53 10.51 2.22 12.34
N LEU A 54 10.62 3.54 12.53
CA LEU A 54 11.90 4.26 12.52
C LEU A 54 12.73 3.96 13.77
N ARG A 55 12.09 3.87 14.95
CA ARG A 55 12.76 3.54 16.22
C ARG A 55 13.14 2.08 16.32
N GLU A 56 12.20 1.21 15.98
CA GLU A 56 12.31 -0.22 16.06
C GLU A 56 11.86 -0.78 14.70
N PRO A 57 12.78 -1.01 13.74
CA PRO A 57 12.42 -1.73 12.52
C PRO A 57 12.01 -3.15 12.93
N GLU A 58 10.70 -3.35 13.10
CA GLU A 58 10.12 -4.57 13.66
C GLU A 58 10.63 -5.79 12.90
N THR A 59 11.13 -6.78 13.65
CA THR A 59 11.23 -8.14 13.13
C THR A 59 9.86 -8.78 13.24
N LEU A 60 9.04 -8.67 12.18
CA LEU A 60 7.75 -9.38 12.11
C LEU A 60 7.97 -10.87 12.35
N ASP A 61 7.16 -11.46 13.23
CA ASP A 61 7.24 -12.86 13.57
C ASP A 61 6.31 -13.73 12.70
N SER A 62 6.33 -15.04 12.94
CA SER A 62 5.51 -16.01 12.20
C SER A 62 4.02 -15.93 12.51
N GLU A 63 3.62 -15.40 13.67
CA GLU A 63 2.22 -15.27 14.06
C GLU A 63 1.56 -14.07 13.35
N ASP A 64 2.30 -12.98 13.17
CA ASP A 64 1.88 -11.82 12.39
C ASP A 64 1.63 -12.16 10.93
N LEU A 65 2.53 -12.95 10.32
CA LEU A 65 2.34 -13.47 8.95
C LEU A 65 1.04 -14.26 8.79
N LEU A 66 0.64 -15.00 9.84
CA LEU A 66 -0.57 -15.81 9.82
C LEU A 66 -1.85 -14.96 9.94
N LYS A 67 -1.81 -13.89 10.75
CA LYS A 67 -2.87 -12.86 10.81
C LYS A 67 -3.06 -12.18 9.46
N ILE A 68 -1.96 -11.81 8.82
CA ILE A 68 -1.93 -11.12 7.52
C ILE A 68 -2.57 -11.98 6.42
N ILE A 69 -2.24 -13.28 6.35
CA ILE A 69 -2.82 -14.21 5.36
C ILE A 69 -4.33 -14.36 5.60
N LYS A 70 -4.76 -14.46 6.86
CA LYS A 70 -6.19 -14.57 7.22
C LYS A 70 -6.97 -13.31 6.91
N GLU A 71 -6.36 -12.14 7.03
CA GLU A 71 -7.00 -10.85 6.79
C GLU A 71 -7.00 -10.44 5.30
N GLY A 72 -6.42 -11.24 4.41
CA GLY A 72 -6.33 -10.94 2.98
C GLY A 72 -5.44 -9.74 2.65
N LYS A 73 -4.58 -9.32 3.59
CA LYS A 73 -3.64 -8.19 3.45
C LYS A 73 -2.36 -8.58 2.70
N SER A 74 -2.23 -9.84 2.30
CA SER A 74 -1.07 -10.37 1.57
C SER A 74 -0.65 -9.47 0.42
N ALA A 75 -1.58 -9.07 -0.45
CA ALA A 75 -1.29 -8.22 -1.61
C ALA A 75 -0.69 -6.85 -1.26
N MET A 76 -1.11 -6.22 -0.15
CA MET A 76 -0.56 -4.93 0.28
C MET A 76 0.86 -5.06 0.82
N ILE A 77 1.19 -6.18 1.47
CA ILE A 77 2.55 -6.43 1.93
C ILE A 77 3.44 -6.79 0.75
N LEU A 78 2.97 -7.57 -0.23
CA LEU A 78 3.73 -7.78 -1.48
C LEU A 78 4.10 -6.44 -2.13
N LEU A 79 3.16 -5.49 -2.15
CA LEU A 79 3.38 -4.14 -2.67
C LEU A 79 4.35 -3.34 -1.81
N GLN A 80 4.17 -3.33 -0.48
CA GLN A 80 5.09 -2.63 0.44
C GLN A 80 6.51 -3.19 0.39
N SER A 81 6.66 -4.50 0.34
CA SER A 81 7.97 -5.14 0.23
C SER A 81 8.60 -4.88 -1.14
N ALA A 82 7.84 -4.91 -2.24
CA ALA A 82 8.32 -4.50 -3.56
C ALA A 82 8.81 -3.04 -3.57
N LEU A 83 8.05 -2.12 -2.98
CA LEU A 83 8.46 -0.72 -2.83
C LEU A 83 9.73 -0.56 -2.00
N ALA A 84 9.85 -1.32 -0.90
CA ALA A 84 11.06 -1.32 -0.07
C ALA A 84 12.30 -1.84 -0.83
N VAL A 85 12.13 -2.83 -1.71
CA VAL A 85 13.21 -3.32 -2.60
C VAL A 85 13.67 -2.21 -3.53
N GLN A 86 12.72 -1.51 -4.16
CA GLN A 86 13.01 -0.45 -5.13
C GLN A 86 13.73 0.72 -4.45
N GLN A 87 13.31 1.10 -3.23
CA GLN A 87 13.99 2.09 -2.41
C GLN A 87 15.44 1.72 -2.09
N ARG A 88 15.73 0.43 -1.83
CA ARG A 88 17.10 -0.04 -1.57
C ARG A 88 17.95 -0.09 -2.84
N LYS A 89 17.37 -0.54 -3.96
CA LYS A 89 18.05 -0.64 -5.26
C LYS A 89 18.42 0.71 -5.85
N MET A 90 17.66 1.77 -5.55
CA MET A 90 17.96 3.15 -5.93
C MET A 90 19.21 3.73 -5.22
N GLY A 91 19.97 2.93 -4.46
CA GLY A 91 21.28 3.34 -3.97
C GLY A 91 21.22 4.57 -3.05
N LEU A 92 20.23 4.63 -2.15
CA LEU A 92 20.11 5.66 -1.10
C LEU A 92 21.25 5.55 -0.08
N SER A 93 22.48 5.79 -0.53
CA SER A 93 23.73 5.72 0.23
C SER A 93 24.29 7.10 0.53
N THR A 94 23.44 8.09 0.81
CA THR A 94 23.80 9.04 1.86
C THR A 94 23.68 8.21 3.15
N GLY A 95 24.66 8.23 4.06
CA GLY A 95 24.72 7.30 5.20
C GLY A 95 23.54 7.36 6.20
N GLU A 96 22.50 8.13 5.91
CA GLU A 96 21.30 8.35 6.70
C GLU A 96 20.13 7.49 6.22
N LYS A 97 19.27 7.07 7.15
CA LYS A 97 18.06 6.31 6.80
C LYS A 97 16.96 7.29 6.31
N PRO A 98 16.12 6.91 5.34
CA PRO A 98 14.94 7.72 5.00
C PRO A 98 14.07 8.00 6.24
N GLY A 99 13.77 9.29 6.49
CA GLY A 99 13.05 9.71 7.69
C GLY A 99 13.95 10.05 8.89
N ALA A 100 15.27 10.03 8.75
CA ALA A 100 16.22 10.41 9.81
C ALA A 100 16.01 11.87 10.26
N GLU A 101 15.68 12.78 9.34
CA GLU A 101 15.38 14.17 9.62
C GLU A 101 14.15 14.36 10.52
N LEU A 102 13.10 13.56 10.30
CA LEU A 102 11.88 13.59 11.10
C LEU A 102 12.08 12.88 12.44
N LEU A 103 12.86 11.79 12.47
CA LEU A 103 13.24 11.13 13.72
C LEU A 103 14.08 12.06 14.60
N ALA A 104 15.03 12.79 14.01
CA ALA A 104 15.84 13.78 14.71
C ALA A 104 15.00 14.92 15.32
N ALA A 105 13.87 15.29 14.71
CA ALA A 105 12.94 16.24 15.28
C ALA A 105 12.31 15.70 16.59
N VAL A 106 11.91 14.43 16.58
CA VAL A 106 11.34 13.76 17.76
C VAL A 106 12.39 13.62 18.86
N GLU A 107 13.57 13.09 18.52
CA GLU A 107 14.68 12.93 19.47
C GLU A 107 15.13 14.28 20.04
N GLY A 108 15.26 15.30 19.21
CA GLY A 108 15.65 16.65 19.64
C GLY A 108 14.61 17.30 20.57
N ALA A 109 13.31 17.04 20.34
CA ALA A 109 12.26 17.47 21.23
C ALA A 109 12.33 16.76 22.60
N GLU A 110 12.55 15.43 22.60
CA GLU A 110 12.72 14.64 23.83
C GLU A 110 13.94 15.07 24.65
N GLU A 111 15.09 15.27 23.99
CA GLU A 111 16.33 15.75 24.62
C GLU A 111 16.13 17.14 25.25
N SER A 112 15.35 18.00 24.60
CA SER A 112 15.04 19.35 25.08
C SER A 112 13.87 19.40 26.07
N GLN A 113 13.26 18.25 26.38
CA GLN A 113 12.04 18.13 27.20
C GLN A 113 10.85 18.96 26.68
N ILE A 114 10.77 19.14 25.36
CA ILE A 114 9.67 19.81 24.66
C ILE A 114 8.68 18.74 24.20
N PRO A 115 7.37 18.89 24.43
CA PRO A 115 6.39 17.94 23.91
C PRO A 115 6.40 17.95 22.38
N TYR A 116 6.25 16.78 21.77
CA TYR A 116 6.07 16.65 20.32
C TYR A 116 4.69 16.10 19.98
N GLU A 117 4.18 16.45 18.81
CA GLU A 117 2.89 16.01 18.28
C GLU A 117 3.04 15.48 16.86
N MET A 118 2.37 14.35 16.61
CA MET A 118 2.35 13.71 15.31
C MET A 118 1.24 14.35 14.48
N ILE A 119 1.62 14.92 13.34
CA ILE A 119 0.69 15.68 12.49
C ILE A 119 0.35 14.99 11.18
N ASP A 120 0.97 13.86 10.84
CA ASP A 120 0.64 13.11 9.63
C ASP A 120 -0.42 12.02 9.90
N ARG A 121 -1.11 11.62 8.83
CA ARG A 121 -2.07 10.51 8.87
C ARG A 121 -1.36 9.17 8.68
N ASP A 122 -2.05 8.10 9.09
CA ASP A 122 -1.59 6.74 8.87
C ASP A 122 -1.30 6.49 7.37
N VAL A 123 -0.10 5.97 7.08
CA VAL A 123 0.37 5.74 5.71
C VAL A 123 -0.50 4.74 4.95
N VAL A 124 -1.07 3.75 5.62
CA VAL A 124 -1.98 2.77 5.01
C VAL A 124 -3.28 3.45 4.59
N ILE A 125 -3.80 4.38 5.40
CA ILE A 125 -4.98 5.19 5.04
C ILE A 125 -4.66 6.04 3.80
N THR A 126 -3.53 6.75 3.80
CA THR A 126 -3.06 7.55 2.65
C THR A 126 -3.01 6.74 1.36
N LEU A 127 -2.34 5.59 1.39
CA LEU A 127 -2.20 4.71 0.22
C LEU A 127 -3.55 4.15 -0.25
N LYS A 128 -4.43 3.76 0.67
CA LYS A 128 -5.79 3.29 0.33
C LYS A 128 -6.60 4.38 -0.35
N ARG A 129 -6.51 5.63 0.11
CA ARG A 129 -7.20 6.79 -0.48
C ARG A 129 -6.67 7.08 -1.88
N ALA A 130 -5.35 7.11 -2.06
CA ALA A 130 -4.72 7.31 -3.36
C ALA A 130 -5.18 6.23 -4.35
N TRP A 131 -5.10 4.96 -3.96
CA TRP A 131 -5.58 3.84 -4.77
C TRP A 131 -7.09 3.91 -5.04
N HIS A 132 -7.89 4.39 -4.09
CA HIS A 132 -9.32 4.55 -4.29
C HIS A 132 -9.65 5.66 -5.29
N LYS A 133 -8.90 6.77 -5.29
CA LYS A 133 -9.12 7.91 -6.19
C LYS A 133 -8.68 7.60 -7.62
N MET A 134 -7.66 6.76 -7.77
CA MET A 134 -7.13 6.38 -9.08
C MET A 134 -8.14 5.68 -10.01
N GLY A 135 -8.08 6.07 -11.27
CA GLY A 135 -8.75 5.39 -12.39
C GLY A 135 -8.14 4.02 -12.70
N ILE A 136 -8.82 3.21 -13.53
CA ILE A 136 -8.31 1.88 -13.93
C ILE A 136 -7.01 2.02 -14.73
N MET A 137 -6.93 3.01 -15.62
CA MET A 137 -5.75 3.25 -16.45
C MET A 137 -4.52 3.66 -15.62
N GLU A 138 -4.70 4.57 -14.66
CA GLU A 138 -3.62 4.99 -13.75
C GLU A 138 -3.13 3.83 -12.89
N LYS A 139 -4.05 2.99 -12.39
CA LYS A 139 -3.68 1.76 -11.64
C LYS A 139 -2.84 0.84 -12.49
N TRP A 140 -3.23 0.64 -13.75
CA TRP A 140 -2.49 -0.21 -14.66
C TRP A 140 -1.10 0.36 -14.95
N ARG A 141 -0.97 1.68 -15.18
CA ARG A 141 0.33 2.34 -15.35
C ARG A 141 1.23 2.17 -14.14
N VAL A 142 0.74 2.48 -12.94
CA VAL A 142 1.52 2.34 -11.69
C VAL A 142 1.96 0.90 -11.47
N VAL A 143 1.06 -0.06 -11.64
CA VAL A 143 1.41 -1.49 -11.55
C VAL A 143 2.43 -1.87 -12.62
N ASN A 144 2.30 -1.33 -13.83
CA ASN A 144 3.22 -1.63 -14.92
C ASN A 144 4.62 -1.10 -14.64
N THR A 145 4.74 0.17 -14.24
CA THR A 145 6.01 0.80 -13.84
C THR A 145 6.64 0.06 -12.67
N LEU A 146 5.89 -0.27 -11.62
CA LEU A 146 6.44 -0.98 -10.45
C LEU A 146 6.91 -2.42 -10.75
N LEU A 147 6.35 -3.08 -11.76
CA LEU A 147 6.63 -4.49 -12.07
C LEU A 147 7.55 -4.69 -13.29
N PHE A 148 7.61 -3.72 -14.19
CA PHE A 148 8.22 -3.88 -15.52
C PHE A 148 9.14 -2.72 -15.94
N ASP A 149 9.16 -1.56 -15.24
CA ASP A 149 10.21 -0.56 -15.48
C ASP A 149 11.47 -0.94 -14.70
N ASP A 150 12.46 -1.47 -15.43
CA ASP A 150 13.84 -1.67 -14.99
C ASP A 150 14.75 -0.48 -15.40
N GLU A 151 14.18 0.70 -15.73
CA GLU A 151 15.00 1.82 -16.22
C GLU A 151 15.79 2.48 -15.07
N GLU A 152 17.07 2.09 -15.02
CA GLU A 152 18.20 2.77 -14.39
C GLU A 152 18.42 4.15 -15.02
N GLU A 153 17.61 5.16 -14.67
CA GLU A 153 18.08 6.54 -14.79
C GLU A 153 18.70 6.95 -13.44
N GLU A 154 20.01 6.76 -13.33
CA GLU A 154 20.86 7.40 -12.32
C GLU A 154 20.83 8.92 -12.53
N VAL A 155 19.74 9.56 -12.13
CA VAL A 155 19.75 11.00 -11.86
C VAL A 155 20.47 11.18 -10.54
N SER A 156 21.50 12.04 -10.51
CA SER A 156 22.24 12.28 -9.27
C SER A 156 21.29 12.88 -8.23
N ILE A 157 21.02 12.10 -7.17
CA ILE A 157 20.03 12.45 -6.14
C ILE A 157 20.46 13.73 -5.40
N GLU A 158 21.77 13.97 -5.27
CA GLU A 158 22.31 15.23 -4.74
C GLU A 158 21.81 16.46 -5.54
N GLU A 159 21.85 16.45 -6.89
CA GLU A 159 21.31 17.57 -7.69
C GLU A 159 19.77 17.69 -7.57
N VAL A 160 19.07 16.56 -7.48
CA VAL A 160 17.60 16.53 -7.35
C VAL A 160 17.12 17.05 -5.99
N LEU A 161 17.87 16.77 -4.92
CA LEU A 161 17.56 17.17 -3.55
C LEU A 161 18.03 18.59 -3.23
N GLU A 162 19.09 19.07 -3.87
CA GLU A 162 19.58 20.44 -3.71
C GLU A 162 18.78 21.46 -4.55
N ASP A 163 18.16 21.01 -5.65
CA ASP A 163 17.34 21.86 -6.52
C ASP A 163 15.83 21.62 -6.30
N SER A 164 15.19 22.54 -5.58
CA SER A 164 13.72 22.52 -5.36
C SER A 164 12.93 22.47 -6.68
N ASP A 165 13.48 23.04 -7.76
CA ASP A 165 12.83 23.03 -9.07
C ASP A 165 12.93 21.66 -9.74
N MET A 166 13.96 20.86 -9.44
CA MET A 166 14.14 19.51 -9.97
C MET A 166 13.24 18.50 -9.24
N MET A 167 13.13 18.60 -7.91
CA MET A 167 12.16 17.82 -7.13
C MET A 167 10.72 18.12 -7.58
N SER A 168 10.40 19.41 -7.78
CA SER A 168 9.08 19.83 -8.26
C SER A 168 8.77 19.26 -9.65
N LYS A 169 9.74 19.24 -10.56
CA LYS A 169 9.59 18.62 -11.90
C LYS A 169 9.34 17.11 -11.83
N LEU A 170 10.04 16.38 -10.97
CA LEU A 170 9.81 14.94 -10.80
C LEU A 170 8.44 14.65 -10.17
N MET A 171 8.01 15.49 -9.21
CA MET A 171 6.65 15.41 -8.66
C MET A 171 5.60 15.73 -9.73
N GLU A 172 5.87 16.67 -10.63
CA GLU A 172 5.01 17.05 -11.75
C GLU A 172 4.94 15.95 -12.84
N GLU A 173 6.05 15.28 -13.15
CA GLU A 173 6.10 14.12 -14.03
C GLU A 173 5.34 12.92 -13.44
N ALA A 174 5.51 12.67 -12.13
CA ALA A 174 4.75 11.66 -11.41
C ALA A 174 3.23 11.98 -11.39
N ARG A 175 2.86 13.27 -11.28
CA ARG A 175 1.48 13.75 -11.46
C ARG A 175 0.97 13.48 -12.89
N GLY A 176 1.82 13.52 -13.91
CA GLY A 176 1.47 13.14 -15.28
C GLY A 176 1.06 11.67 -15.44
N VAL A 177 1.70 10.77 -14.67
CA VAL A 177 1.43 9.33 -14.71
C VAL A 177 0.13 8.96 -13.98
N ALA A 178 -0.07 9.51 -12.79
CA ALA A 178 -1.20 9.21 -11.90
C ALA A 178 -1.74 10.48 -11.19
N PRO A 179 -2.43 11.38 -11.90
CA PRO A 179 -2.84 12.67 -11.34
C PRO A 179 -3.76 12.53 -10.12
N ASN A 180 -4.70 11.57 -10.15
CA ASN A 180 -5.58 11.32 -8.99
C ASN A 180 -4.84 10.76 -7.77
N ALA A 181 -3.70 10.08 -7.96
CA ALA A 181 -2.85 9.67 -6.85
C ALA A 181 -2.10 10.87 -6.28
N GLY A 182 -1.54 11.71 -7.15
CA GLY A 182 -0.86 12.96 -6.77
C GLY A 182 -1.76 13.87 -5.94
N GLU A 183 -3.03 14.03 -6.33
CA GLU A 183 -4.01 14.82 -5.57
C GLU A 183 -4.20 14.31 -4.13
N VAL A 184 -4.12 13.00 -3.90
CA VAL A 184 -4.23 12.45 -2.54
C VAL A 184 -2.91 12.54 -1.78
N LEU A 185 -1.81 12.17 -2.42
CA LEU A 185 -0.50 12.04 -1.79
C LEU A 185 0.11 13.41 -1.45
N ILE A 186 -0.27 14.45 -2.20
CA ILE A 186 0.20 15.83 -2.02
C ILE A 186 -0.96 16.67 -1.48
N ASP A 187 -1.93 17.06 -2.31
CA ASP A 187 -2.90 18.10 -1.96
C ASP A 187 -3.80 17.73 -0.75
N GLU A 188 -4.36 16.50 -0.71
CA GLU A 188 -5.11 16.02 0.46
C GLU A 188 -4.21 15.82 1.68
N ARG A 189 -2.91 15.58 1.50
CA ARG A 189 -1.95 15.41 2.60
C ARG A 189 -1.56 16.77 3.17
N ASP A 190 -1.28 17.77 2.34
CA ASP A 190 -1.01 19.15 2.74
C ASP A 190 -2.17 19.73 3.55
N THR A 191 -3.39 19.51 3.05
CA THR A 191 -4.62 19.90 3.76
C THR A 191 -4.68 19.24 5.15
N PHE A 192 -4.31 17.96 5.25
CA PHE A 192 -4.32 17.23 6.52
C PHE A 192 -3.27 17.78 7.50
N LEU A 193 -2.03 17.97 7.02
CA LEU A 193 -0.91 18.49 7.80
C LEU A 193 -1.22 19.90 8.32
N ALA A 194 -1.65 20.81 7.44
CA ALA A 194 -2.06 22.16 7.81
C ALA A 194 -3.19 22.15 8.85
N ALA A 195 -4.20 21.30 8.67
CA ALA A 195 -5.29 21.19 9.62
C ALA A 195 -4.84 20.67 10.99
N ARG A 196 -3.91 19.71 11.04
CA ARG A 196 -3.33 19.22 12.30
C ARG A 196 -2.48 20.27 12.98
N ILE A 197 -1.68 21.04 12.23
CA ILE A 197 -0.95 22.20 12.73
C ILE A 197 -1.93 23.22 13.34
N GLN A 198 -3.02 23.54 12.66
CA GLN A 198 -4.06 24.46 13.17
C GLN A 198 -4.67 23.99 14.51
N GLN A 199 -4.87 22.68 14.69
CA GLN A 199 -5.39 22.14 15.96
C GLN A 199 -4.44 22.32 17.15
N ILE A 200 -3.13 22.39 16.92
CA ILE A 200 -2.13 22.49 17.98
C ILE A 200 -1.60 23.91 18.20
N ARG A 201 -1.94 24.87 17.33
CA ARG A 201 -1.52 26.29 17.43
C ARG A 201 -1.92 26.99 18.72
N GLY A 202 -2.98 26.51 19.39
CA GLY A 202 -3.38 27.02 20.71
C GLY A 202 -2.42 26.69 21.86
N ARG A 203 -1.35 25.94 21.62
CA ARG A 203 -0.40 25.47 22.65
C ARG A 203 0.84 26.35 22.83
N GLY A 204 0.94 27.48 22.12
CA GLY A 204 2.08 28.39 22.17
C GLY A 204 2.87 28.37 20.86
N LYS A 205 4.20 28.52 20.96
CA LYS A 205 5.11 28.46 19.82
C LYS A 205 5.21 27.05 19.27
N VAL A 206 4.85 26.88 18.01
CA VAL A 206 4.90 25.61 17.28
C VAL A 206 6.05 25.63 16.29
N LEU A 207 6.93 24.64 16.37
CA LEU A 207 7.90 24.34 15.30
C LEU A 207 7.40 23.13 14.52
N ALA A 208 6.98 23.30 13.26
CA ALA A 208 6.56 22.19 12.43
C ALA A 208 7.68 21.75 11.49
N VAL A 209 8.09 20.48 11.62
CA VAL A 209 9.09 19.84 10.77
C VAL A 209 8.38 18.95 9.75
N VAL A 210 8.48 19.33 8.48
CA VAL A 210 7.75 18.73 7.35
C VAL A 210 8.69 18.52 6.16
N GLY A 211 8.36 17.61 5.26
CA GLY A 211 9.06 17.44 3.99
C GLY A 211 8.97 18.72 3.14
N ALA A 212 10.08 19.09 2.51
CA ALA A 212 10.16 20.33 1.72
C ALA A 212 9.08 20.43 0.62
N GLY A 213 8.72 19.31 0.00
CA GLY A 213 7.66 19.25 -1.02
C GLY A 213 6.24 19.54 -0.53
N HIS A 214 6.00 19.51 0.79
CA HIS A 214 4.71 19.83 1.40
C HIS A 214 4.62 21.28 1.90
N LEU A 215 5.75 21.99 1.95
CA LEU A 215 5.85 23.28 2.62
C LEU A 215 4.93 24.34 1.99
N GLU A 216 4.96 24.48 0.66
CA GLU A 216 4.14 25.45 -0.07
C GLU A 216 2.64 25.15 0.10
N GLY A 217 2.22 23.90 -0.12
CA GLY A 217 0.82 23.49 0.04
C GLY A 217 0.31 23.63 1.48
N ILE A 218 1.16 23.43 2.49
CA ILE A 218 0.81 23.71 3.88
C ILE A 218 0.59 25.21 4.09
N ILE A 219 1.49 26.07 3.62
CA ILE A 219 1.37 27.53 3.74
C ILE A 219 0.09 28.02 3.07
N GLU A 220 -0.23 27.53 1.87
CA GLU A 220 -1.47 27.86 1.17
C GLU A 220 -2.71 27.49 2.01
N ASN A 221 -2.73 26.27 2.57
CA ASN A 221 -3.84 25.82 3.40
C ASN A 221 -3.92 26.59 4.73
N LEU A 222 -2.79 26.97 5.35
CA LEU A 222 -2.77 27.75 6.59
C LEU A 222 -3.31 29.18 6.42
N ASN A 223 -3.26 29.73 5.20
CA ASN A 223 -3.84 31.03 4.87
C ASN A 223 -5.37 31.00 4.71
N LEU A 224 -5.98 29.81 4.63
CA LEU A 224 -7.43 29.66 4.61
C LEU A 224 -8.03 29.78 6.03
N PRO A 225 -9.32 30.13 6.18
CA PRO A 225 -9.95 30.20 7.49
C PRO A 225 -9.85 28.88 8.28
N ASP A 226 -9.47 28.95 9.55
CA ASP A 226 -9.22 27.76 10.41
C ASP A 226 -10.35 26.72 10.36
N ILE A 227 -11.60 27.16 10.38
CA ILE A 227 -12.79 26.30 10.33
C ILE A 227 -12.86 25.52 9.01
N GLU A 228 -12.50 26.15 7.89
CA GLU A 228 -12.53 25.52 6.57
C GLU A 228 -11.53 24.36 6.48
N VAL A 229 -10.34 24.57 7.03
CA VAL A 229 -9.23 23.60 7.00
C VAL A 229 -9.49 22.47 7.99
N THR A 230 -9.84 22.81 9.24
CA THR A 230 -10.06 21.83 10.30
C THR A 230 -11.32 20.99 10.12
N SER A 231 -12.36 21.50 9.45
CA SER A 231 -13.58 20.74 9.15
C SER A 231 -13.35 19.56 8.21
N LYS A 232 -12.28 19.58 7.40
CA LYS A 232 -11.93 18.49 6.48
C LYS A 232 -11.28 17.30 7.19
N LEU A 233 -10.66 17.51 8.37
CA LEU A 233 -9.91 16.47 9.10
C LEU A 233 -10.68 15.17 9.32
N PRO A 234 -11.92 15.17 9.85
CA PRO A 234 -12.65 13.92 10.09
C PRO A 234 -12.81 13.07 8.84
N THR A 235 -12.95 13.70 7.67
CA THR A 235 -13.10 12.98 6.40
C THR A 235 -11.76 12.47 5.84
N LEU A 236 -10.68 13.20 6.09
CA LEU A 236 -9.33 12.86 5.63
C LEU A 236 -8.69 11.77 6.52
N SER A 237 -9.09 11.67 7.79
CA SER A 237 -8.65 10.62 8.71
C SER A 237 -9.29 9.25 8.46
N LEU A 238 -10.34 9.17 7.65
CA LEU A 238 -11.09 7.94 7.43
C LEU A 238 -10.63 7.18 6.18
N GLU A 239 -10.70 5.85 6.27
CA GLU A 239 -10.54 4.98 5.11
C GLU A 239 -11.64 5.25 4.07
N PRO A 240 -11.30 5.17 2.76
CA PRO A 240 -12.30 5.36 1.72
C PRO A 240 -13.35 4.25 1.78
N PRO A 241 -14.63 4.54 1.45
CA PRO A 241 -15.68 3.54 1.48
C PRO A 241 -15.35 2.39 0.52
N LYS A 242 -15.65 1.16 0.95
CA LYS A 242 -15.46 -0.04 0.10
C LYS A 242 -16.39 0.06 -1.10
N ARG A 243 -15.84 0.03 -2.32
CA ARG A 243 -16.66 -0.01 -3.55
C ARG A 243 -17.51 -1.29 -3.54
N ILE A 244 -18.82 -1.13 -3.72
CA ILE A 244 -19.77 -2.26 -3.73
C ILE A 244 -19.78 -3.01 -5.07
N TRP A 245 -19.38 -2.35 -6.16
CA TRP A 245 -19.48 -2.90 -7.52
C TRP A 245 -18.70 -4.20 -7.73
N PRO A 246 -17.46 -4.37 -7.21
CA PRO A 246 -16.77 -5.66 -7.27
C PRO A 246 -17.54 -6.78 -6.58
N LYS A 247 -18.22 -6.51 -5.44
CA LYS A 247 -19.06 -7.51 -4.76
C LYS A 247 -20.27 -7.87 -5.60
N ILE A 248 -20.89 -6.88 -6.26
CA ILE A 248 -22.04 -7.09 -7.14
C ILE A 248 -21.63 -7.95 -8.35
N LEU A 249 -20.51 -7.62 -9.00
CA LEU A 249 -19.97 -8.39 -10.12
C LEU A 249 -19.58 -9.81 -9.71
N LEU A 250 -18.99 -9.99 -8.53
CA LEU A 250 -18.65 -11.34 -8.05
C LEU A 250 -19.91 -12.14 -7.68
N ALA A 251 -20.95 -11.49 -7.14
CA ALA A 251 -22.24 -12.12 -6.82
C ALA A 251 -23.09 -12.42 -8.06
N SER A 252 -22.86 -11.73 -9.19
CA SER A 252 -23.59 -12.01 -10.42
C SER A 252 -23.22 -13.37 -11.02
N ILE A 253 -22.01 -13.88 -10.76
CA ILE A 253 -21.55 -15.17 -11.29
C ILE A 253 -22.38 -16.35 -10.71
N PRO A 254 -22.50 -16.52 -9.37
CA PRO A 254 -23.39 -17.54 -8.81
C PRO A 254 -24.86 -17.33 -9.19
N LEU A 255 -25.35 -16.08 -9.19
CA LEU A 255 -26.73 -15.78 -9.55
C LEU A 255 -27.03 -16.20 -11.00
N PHE A 256 -26.13 -15.89 -11.92
CA PHE A 256 -26.21 -16.31 -13.31
C PHE A 256 -26.20 -17.84 -13.42
N LEU A 257 -25.27 -18.52 -12.73
CA LEU A 257 -25.17 -19.97 -12.77
C LEU A 257 -26.44 -20.65 -12.25
N PHE A 258 -26.96 -20.24 -11.09
CA PHE A 258 -28.20 -20.79 -10.55
C PHE A 258 -29.41 -20.48 -11.43
N GLY A 259 -29.46 -19.29 -12.05
CA GLY A 259 -30.48 -18.93 -13.03
C GLY A 259 -30.44 -19.83 -14.27
N ALA A 260 -29.25 -20.04 -14.84
CA ALA A 260 -29.03 -20.93 -15.98
C ALA A 260 -29.44 -22.38 -15.68
N LEU A 261 -29.03 -22.91 -14.53
CA LEU A 261 -29.41 -24.25 -14.08
C LEU A 261 -30.91 -24.38 -13.85
N GLY A 262 -31.54 -23.35 -13.26
CA GLY A 262 -33.00 -23.30 -13.08
C GLY A 262 -33.75 -23.30 -14.41
N TYR A 263 -33.28 -22.53 -15.39
CA TYR A 263 -33.84 -22.50 -16.74
C TYR A 263 -33.75 -23.87 -17.44
N MET A 264 -32.57 -24.50 -17.43
CA MET A 264 -32.37 -25.85 -17.99
C MET A 264 -33.25 -26.89 -17.28
N ALA A 265 -33.46 -26.76 -15.96
CA ALA A 265 -34.28 -27.67 -15.19
C ALA A 265 -35.77 -27.57 -15.57
N LEU A 266 -36.26 -26.35 -15.79
CA LEU A 266 -37.64 -26.12 -16.25
C LEU A 266 -37.88 -26.69 -17.66
N ASN A 267 -36.86 -26.69 -18.52
CA ASN A 267 -36.92 -27.28 -19.86
C ASN A 267 -36.67 -28.80 -19.90
N GLY A 268 -36.36 -29.41 -18.75
CA GLY A 268 -36.08 -30.85 -18.67
C GLY A 268 -34.71 -31.28 -19.23
N GLU A 269 -33.77 -30.35 -19.41
CA GLU A 269 -32.47 -30.57 -20.06
C GLU A 269 -31.42 -31.18 -19.10
N MET A 270 -31.74 -32.34 -18.52
CA MET A 270 -30.92 -32.98 -17.48
C MET A 270 -29.49 -33.32 -17.94
N ALA A 271 -29.32 -33.61 -19.24
CA ALA A 271 -27.99 -33.86 -19.82
C ALA A 271 -27.12 -32.59 -19.81
N GLN A 272 -27.69 -31.43 -20.17
CA GLN A 272 -26.98 -30.15 -20.19
C GLN A 272 -26.68 -29.66 -18.77
N ILE A 273 -27.56 -29.90 -17.80
CA ILE A 273 -27.31 -29.62 -16.37
C ILE A 273 -26.09 -30.40 -15.89
N ARG A 274 -26.05 -31.71 -16.17
CA ARG A 274 -24.92 -32.56 -15.80
C ARG A 274 -23.63 -32.08 -16.46
N GLN A 275 -23.68 -31.75 -17.74
CA GLN A 275 -22.52 -31.24 -18.48
C GLN A 275 -22.03 -29.91 -17.89
N THR A 276 -22.93 -28.97 -17.65
CA THR A 276 -22.66 -27.68 -16.99
C THR A 276 -21.97 -27.88 -15.63
N ALA A 277 -22.53 -28.76 -14.80
CA ALA A 277 -21.97 -29.04 -13.48
C ALA A 277 -20.56 -29.66 -13.56
N VAL A 278 -20.36 -30.62 -14.47
CA VAL A 278 -19.04 -31.25 -14.68
C VAL A 278 -18.03 -30.23 -15.22
N THR A 279 -18.42 -29.42 -16.21
CA THR A 279 -17.58 -28.36 -16.78
C THR A 279 -17.17 -27.35 -15.70
N TRP A 280 -18.10 -26.92 -14.85
CA TRP A 280 -17.83 -26.03 -13.73
C TRP A 280 -16.83 -26.65 -12.74
N LEU A 281 -17.10 -27.87 -12.29
CA LEU A 281 -16.24 -28.60 -11.34
C LEU A 281 -14.82 -28.78 -11.89
N VAL A 282 -14.70 -29.29 -13.12
CA VAL A 282 -13.41 -29.63 -13.73
C VAL A 282 -12.58 -28.39 -14.01
N LEU A 283 -13.15 -27.35 -14.62
CA LEU A 283 -12.40 -26.13 -14.97
C LEU A 283 -11.93 -25.39 -13.72
N ASN A 284 -12.79 -25.23 -12.71
CA ASN A 284 -12.42 -24.59 -11.46
C ASN A 284 -11.33 -25.38 -10.71
N ALA A 285 -11.46 -26.70 -10.63
CA ALA A 285 -10.49 -27.55 -9.95
C ALA A 285 -9.15 -27.58 -10.69
N ALA A 286 -9.17 -27.79 -12.01
CA ALA A 286 -7.96 -27.89 -12.83
C ALA A 286 -7.16 -26.59 -12.82
N LEU A 287 -7.79 -25.44 -13.08
CA LEU A 287 -7.07 -24.17 -13.18
C LEU A 287 -6.56 -23.68 -11.82
N ALA A 288 -7.31 -23.90 -10.73
CA ALA A 288 -6.79 -23.61 -9.38
C ALA A 288 -5.59 -24.51 -9.02
N GLY A 289 -5.68 -25.81 -9.32
CA GLY A 289 -4.57 -26.75 -9.13
C GLY A 289 -3.33 -26.37 -9.95
N ILE A 290 -3.52 -26.03 -11.23
CA ILE A 290 -2.45 -25.54 -12.13
C ILE A 290 -1.81 -24.28 -11.56
N GLY A 291 -2.61 -23.31 -11.08
CA GLY A 291 -2.08 -22.10 -10.44
C GLY A 291 -1.16 -22.40 -9.27
N VAL A 292 -1.56 -23.33 -8.39
CA VAL A 292 -0.73 -23.75 -7.25
C VAL A 292 0.54 -24.47 -7.70
N ILE A 293 0.46 -25.29 -8.75
CA ILE A 293 1.62 -25.99 -9.32
C ILE A 293 2.60 -24.98 -9.95
N LEU A 294 2.11 -23.97 -10.67
CA LEU A 294 2.91 -22.90 -11.25
C LEU A 294 3.62 -22.09 -10.16
N ALA A 295 2.96 -21.87 -9.02
CA ALA A 295 3.57 -21.29 -7.82
C ALA A 295 4.58 -22.22 -7.12
N ARG A 296 4.86 -23.40 -7.68
CA ARG A 296 5.75 -24.43 -7.11
C ARG A 296 5.32 -24.87 -5.72
N GLY A 297 3.99 -24.87 -5.49
CA GLY A 297 3.37 -25.31 -4.25
C GLY A 297 3.51 -26.80 -4.04
N HIS A 298 3.34 -27.22 -2.79
CA HIS A 298 3.31 -28.61 -2.41
C HIS A 298 2.13 -29.34 -3.09
N PRO A 299 2.28 -30.60 -3.54
CA PRO A 299 1.22 -31.33 -4.24
C PRO A 299 -0.11 -31.39 -3.48
N LEU A 300 -0.06 -31.54 -2.16
CA LEU A 300 -1.26 -31.51 -1.30
C LEU A 300 -1.94 -30.14 -1.30
N SER A 301 -1.18 -29.03 -1.37
CA SER A 301 -1.74 -27.69 -1.52
C SER A 301 -2.49 -27.54 -2.83
N ALA A 302 -1.94 -28.11 -3.92
CA ALA A 302 -2.61 -28.12 -5.23
C ALA A 302 -3.91 -28.94 -5.19
N LEU A 303 -3.90 -30.11 -4.54
CA LEU A 303 -5.09 -30.94 -4.34
C LEU A 303 -6.17 -30.19 -3.54
N VAL A 304 -5.79 -29.59 -2.40
CA VAL A 304 -6.73 -28.86 -1.54
C VAL A 304 -7.30 -27.65 -2.28
N GLY A 305 -6.46 -26.89 -2.99
CA GLY A 305 -6.91 -25.77 -3.83
C GLY A 305 -7.87 -26.21 -4.93
N ALA A 306 -7.57 -27.31 -5.63
CA ALA A 306 -8.41 -27.88 -6.66
C ALA A 306 -9.77 -28.34 -6.13
N LEU A 307 -9.80 -28.99 -4.95
CA LEU A 307 -11.05 -29.44 -4.33
C LEU A 307 -11.88 -28.29 -3.75
N ALA A 308 -11.23 -27.26 -3.20
CA ALA A 308 -11.92 -26.09 -2.65
C ALA A 308 -12.51 -25.21 -3.76
N SER A 309 -11.83 -25.07 -4.91
CA SER A 309 -12.15 -24.10 -5.95
C SER A 309 -13.59 -24.10 -6.46
N PRO A 310 -14.23 -25.25 -6.80
CA PRO A 310 -15.60 -25.22 -7.31
C PRO A 310 -16.64 -24.77 -6.28
N ILE A 311 -16.35 -24.93 -4.99
CA ILE A 311 -17.23 -24.53 -3.89
C ILE A 311 -16.99 -23.06 -3.56
N THR A 312 -15.73 -22.64 -3.50
CA THR A 312 -15.35 -21.27 -3.17
C THR A 312 -15.69 -20.31 -4.31
N SER A 313 -15.65 -20.73 -5.57
CA SER A 313 -16.06 -19.88 -6.71
C SER A 313 -17.55 -19.51 -6.69
N LEU A 314 -18.38 -20.27 -5.96
CA LEU A 314 -19.80 -19.95 -5.72
C LEU A 314 -20.01 -19.01 -4.52
N ASN A 315 -18.99 -18.82 -3.69
CA ASN A 315 -19.06 -17.99 -2.50
C ASN A 315 -18.00 -16.86 -2.55
N PRO A 316 -18.42 -15.60 -2.81
CA PRO A 316 -17.53 -14.44 -2.86
C PRO A 316 -16.67 -14.19 -1.62
N THR A 317 -16.98 -14.81 -0.47
CA THR A 317 -16.24 -14.62 0.79
C THR A 317 -15.14 -15.66 1.02
N LEU A 318 -15.09 -16.72 0.21
CA LEU A 318 -14.10 -17.79 0.33
C LEU A 318 -13.26 -17.85 -0.94
N ALA A 319 -11.97 -18.13 -0.80
CA ALA A 319 -11.05 -18.20 -1.92
C ALA A 319 -10.28 -19.53 -1.91
N ALA A 320 -10.21 -20.22 -3.05
CA ALA A 320 -9.54 -21.53 -3.16
C ALA A 320 -8.07 -21.48 -2.73
N GLY A 321 -7.39 -20.38 -3.06
CA GLY A 321 -6.02 -20.12 -2.71
C GLY A 321 -5.79 -19.98 -1.22
N TRP A 322 -6.76 -19.55 -0.41
CA TRP A 322 -6.60 -19.50 1.05
C TRP A 322 -6.46 -20.91 1.64
N PHE A 323 -7.23 -21.87 1.13
CA PHE A 323 -7.12 -23.27 1.55
C PHE A 323 -5.80 -23.90 1.07
N ALA A 324 -5.40 -23.61 -0.17
CA ALA A 324 -4.12 -24.06 -0.71
C ALA A 324 -2.93 -23.46 0.06
N GLY A 325 -2.96 -22.15 0.35
CA GLY A 325 -1.94 -21.42 1.09
C GLY A 325 -1.84 -21.85 2.55
N TYR A 326 -2.97 -22.07 3.21
CA TYR A 326 -2.98 -22.63 4.57
C TYR A 326 -2.38 -24.04 4.60
N THR A 327 -2.71 -24.87 3.61
CA THR A 327 -2.12 -26.21 3.46
C THR A 327 -0.61 -26.11 3.20
N GLN A 328 -0.19 -25.17 2.34
CA GLN A 328 1.22 -24.90 2.09
C GLN A 328 1.96 -24.51 3.36
N PHE A 329 1.39 -23.61 4.15
CA PHE A 329 1.95 -23.17 5.42
C PHE A 329 2.09 -24.33 6.43
N LYS A 330 1.12 -25.24 6.48
CA LYS A 330 1.17 -26.40 7.37
C LYS A 330 2.22 -27.43 6.98
N LEU A 331 2.50 -27.57 5.68
CA LEU A 331 3.39 -28.62 5.16
C LEU A 331 4.82 -28.13 4.92
N ASP A 332 4.97 -26.90 4.45
CA ASP A 332 6.25 -26.24 4.15
C ASP A 332 6.20 -24.80 4.68
N GLY A 333 5.98 -24.69 6.00
CA GLY A 333 5.85 -23.42 6.68
C GLY A 333 7.16 -22.63 6.73
N PRO A 334 7.08 -21.29 6.73
CA PRO A 334 8.24 -20.42 6.85
C PRO A 334 8.85 -20.45 8.26
N THR A 335 10.17 -20.33 8.32
CA THR A 335 10.90 -20.10 9.57
C THR A 335 11.01 -18.60 9.90
N VAL A 336 11.42 -18.27 11.12
CA VAL A 336 11.73 -16.88 11.52
C VAL A 336 12.79 -16.26 10.62
N ARG A 337 13.77 -17.06 10.17
CA ARG A 337 14.78 -16.60 9.22
C ARG A 337 14.20 -16.33 7.84
N ASP A 338 13.35 -17.23 7.33
CA ASP A 338 12.67 -17.03 6.05
C ASP A 338 11.82 -15.75 6.06
N ALA A 339 11.14 -15.47 7.19
CA ALA A 339 10.41 -14.22 7.40
C ALA A 339 11.32 -12.99 7.33
N LYS A 340 12.42 -12.99 8.10
CA LYS A 340 13.40 -11.88 8.07
C LYS A 340 13.99 -11.65 6.68
N ASP A 341 14.41 -12.72 6.01
CA ASP A 341 15.01 -12.64 4.67
C ASP A 341 13.98 -12.15 3.63
N PHE A 342 12.72 -12.58 3.76
CA PHE A 342 11.63 -12.15 2.88
C PHE A 342 11.22 -10.69 3.11
N LEU A 343 11.36 -10.18 4.34
CA LEU A 343 11.05 -8.78 4.69
C LEU A 343 12.19 -7.82 4.41
N ALA A 344 13.43 -8.30 4.52
CA ALA A 344 14.58 -7.59 4.01
C ALA A 344 14.40 -7.38 2.49
N MET A 345 13.97 -8.43 1.79
CA MET A 345 13.57 -8.38 0.39
C MET A 345 14.56 -7.62 -0.50
N ASP A 346 15.79 -8.15 -0.62
CA ASP A 346 16.80 -7.56 -1.50
C ASP A 346 16.64 -8.04 -2.98
N ASP A 347 15.72 -8.97 -3.24
CA ASP A 347 15.50 -9.60 -4.55
C ASP A 347 14.05 -10.10 -4.75
N ILE A 348 13.42 -9.74 -5.87
CA ILE A 348 12.08 -10.21 -6.32
C ILE A 348 12.04 -11.75 -6.45
N SER A 349 13.18 -12.38 -6.72
CA SER A 349 13.27 -13.85 -6.79
C SER A 349 12.91 -14.55 -5.48
N LEU A 350 12.90 -13.83 -4.35
CA LEU A 350 12.46 -14.34 -3.05
C LEU A 350 10.98 -14.73 -3.02
N PHE A 351 10.10 -14.15 -3.85
CA PHE A 351 8.70 -14.60 -3.96
C PHE A 351 8.59 -16.07 -4.36
N TRP A 352 9.53 -16.58 -5.14
CA TRP A 352 9.50 -17.92 -5.71
C TRP A 352 10.43 -18.90 -4.98
N LYS A 353 11.47 -18.39 -4.31
CA LYS A 353 12.49 -19.20 -3.62
C LYS A 353 12.25 -19.31 -2.12
N ASN A 354 11.80 -18.25 -1.47
CA ASN A 354 11.58 -18.22 -0.03
C ASN A 354 10.25 -18.89 0.35
N ARG A 355 10.19 -19.53 1.51
CA ARG A 355 8.97 -20.23 2.00
C ARG A 355 7.81 -19.28 2.25
N VAL A 356 8.06 -18.06 2.76
CA VAL A 356 7.03 -17.02 2.92
C VAL A 356 6.46 -16.64 1.56
N GLY A 357 7.35 -16.32 0.62
CA GLY A 357 6.99 -16.04 -0.77
C GLY A 357 6.17 -17.15 -1.39
N LYS A 358 6.57 -18.41 -1.21
CA LYS A 358 5.86 -19.58 -1.74
C LYS A 358 4.45 -19.71 -1.18
N VAL A 359 4.24 -19.50 0.12
CA VAL A 359 2.89 -19.52 0.72
C VAL A 359 2.01 -18.43 0.11
N LEU A 360 2.55 -17.22 -0.08
CA LEU A 360 1.84 -16.10 -0.69
C LEU A 360 1.53 -16.37 -2.17
N MET A 361 2.50 -16.86 -2.93
CA MET A 361 2.34 -17.18 -4.36
C MET A 361 1.36 -18.32 -4.59
N VAL A 362 1.40 -19.38 -3.77
CA VAL A 362 0.41 -20.47 -3.80
C VAL A 362 -1.00 -19.93 -3.56
N THR A 363 -1.14 -19.02 -2.59
CA THR A 363 -2.43 -18.38 -2.29
C THR A 363 -2.91 -17.55 -3.47
N THR A 364 -2.06 -16.68 -4.01
CA THR A 364 -2.41 -15.77 -5.10
C THR A 364 -2.71 -16.52 -6.40
N MET A 365 -1.82 -17.43 -6.83
CA MET A 365 -2.00 -18.18 -8.07
C MET A 365 -3.15 -19.17 -7.99
N GLY A 366 -3.42 -19.76 -6.82
CA GLY A 366 -4.62 -20.57 -6.60
C GLY A 366 -5.91 -19.75 -6.77
N ASN A 367 -5.93 -18.50 -6.28
CA ASN A 367 -7.07 -17.60 -6.47
C ASN A 367 -7.23 -17.17 -7.94
N VAL A 368 -6.13 -16.82 -8.62
CA VAL A 368 -6.13 -16.48 -10.05
C VAL A 368 -6.65 -17.64 -10.88
N GLY A 369 -6.18 -18.86 -10.60
CA GLY A 369 -6.64 -20.08 -11.28
C GLY A 369 -8.11 -20.36 -11.04
N SER A 370 -8.59 -20.23 -9.81
CA SER A 370 -10.02 -20.37 -9.49
C SER A 370 -10.89 -19.34 -10.21
N MET A 371 -10.45 -18.07 -10.24
CA MET A 371 -11.13 -17.01 -10.96
C MET A 371 -11.18 -17.32 -12.47
N ALA A 372 -10.04 -17.65 -13.09
CA ALA A 372 -10.00 -18.02 -14.50
C ALA A 372 -10.95 -19.21 -14.81
N GLY A 373 -11.00 -20.21 -13.93
CA GLY A 373 -11.91 -21.34 -14.04
C GLY A 373 -13.38 -20.95 -14.01
N ALA A 374 -13.79 -20.07 -13.09
CA ALA A 374 -15.15 -19.57 -13.02
C ALA A 374 -15.55 -18.77 -14.28
N TRP A 375 -14.65 -17.93 -14.79
CA TRP A 375 -14.91 -17.14 -16.01
C TRP A 375 -15.00 -18.01 -17.27
N ILE A 376 -14.06 -18.94 -17.46
CA ILE A 376 -14.06 -19.85 -18.62
C ILE A 376 -15.26 -20.80 -18.54
N ALA A 377 -15.57 -21.33 -17.36
CA ALA A 377 -16.75 -22.17 -17.18
C ALA A 377 -18.04 -21.39 -17.44
N GLY A 378 -18.15 -20.15 -16.94
CA GLY A 378 -19.29 -19.27 -17.23
C GLY A 378 -19.46 -19.03 -18.74
N GLY A 379 -18.37 -18.74 -19.46
CA GLY A 379 -18.37 -18.59 -20.92
C GLY A 379 -18.78 -19.87 -21.65
N ALA A 380 -18.29 -21.03 -21.22
CA ALA A 380 -18.67 -22.32 -21.79
C ALA A 380 -20.17 -22.63 -21.60
N ILE A 381 -20.73 -22.26 -20.44
CA ILE A 381 -22.16 -22.43 -20.14
C ILE A 381 -23.01 -21.50 -21.00
N ILE A 382 -22.57 -20.26 -21.20
CA ILE A 382 -23.22 -19.32 -22.13
C ILE A 382 -23.23 -19.91 -23.55
N GLY A 383 -22.11 -20.49 -24.01
CA GLY A 383 -22.04 -21.19 -25.30
C GLY A 383 -23.08 -22.30 -25.41
N ILE A 384 -23.21 -23.15 -24.38
CA ILE A 384 -24.21 -24.22 -24.34
C ILE A 384 -25.66 -23.68 -24.39
N LEU A 385 -25.92 -22.52 -23.77
CA LEU A 385 -27.25 -21.89 -23.74
C LEU A 385 -27.62 -21.21 -25.07
N ILE A 386 -26.65 -20.67 -25.79
CA ILE A 386 -26.88 -19.86 -27.00
C ILE A 386 -26.72 -20.70 -28.29
N GLY A 387 -26.00 -21.82 -28.24
CA GLY A 387 -25.76 -22.73 -29.37
C GLY A 387 -24.30 -22.80 -29.76
#